data_AF-A0A0B5BNN3-F1
#
_entry.id   AF-A0A0B5BNN3-F1
#
_cell.length_a   1.000
_cell.length_b   1.000
_cell.length_c   1.000
_cell.angle_alpha   90.00
_cell.angle_beta   90.00
_cell.angle_gamma   90.00
#
_symmetry.space_group_name_H-M   'P 1'
#
loop_
_entity.id
_entity.type
_entity.pdbx_description
1 polymer ?
#
loop_
_entity_poly.entity_id
_entity_poly.type
_entity_poly.pdbx_seq_one_letter_code
_entity_poly.pdbx_strand_id
1 'polypeptide(L)'
;MNITVYLGAHEGNDPSYRKAVEELGAWIAGNGNRLVYGGSDEGLMAVIADTVLAHGGEVTGIEAQMFADQGVAHQGLTELVIVPDITERRTRMIELGDVFIAFPGGTGTLEEVSEVVSKICLNQLSQPCIFYNLNGFYDDMKAFLQRMINVGFSTSERQHGIYFASNLTEIEHIIATHQA
;
A
#
# COMPACT_ATOMS: atom_id res chain seq x y z
N MET A 1 3.48 13.84 -3.46
CA MET A 1 4.30 12.63 -3.26
C MET A 1 3.60 11.44 -3.90
N ASN A 2 4.31 10.34 -4.10
CA ASN A 2 3.74 9.08 -4.56
C ASN A 2 3.41 8.20 -3.35
N ILE A 3 2.12 7.90 -3.17
CA ILE A 3 1.63 6.99 -2.14
C ILE A 3 1.42 5.63 -2.80
N THR A 4 2.30 4.68 -2.49
CA THR A 4 2.17 3.30 -2.96
C THR A 4 1.22 2.54 -2.04
N VAL A 5 0.10 2.05 -2.58
CA VAL A 5 -0.91 1.30 -1.82
C VAL A 5 -0.94 -0.15 -2.27
N TYR A 6 -0.75 -1.06 -1.32
CA TYR A 6 -1.00 -2.49 -1.46
C TYR A 6 -2.34 -2.82 -0.81
N LEU A 7 -3.24 -3.49 -1.54
CA LEU A 7 -4.61 -3.75 -1.09
C LEU A 7 -5.20 -4.99 -1.76
N GLY A 8 -6.32 -5.48 -1.24
CA GLY A 8 -6.97 -6.68 -1.75
C GLY A 8 -7.65 -6.50 -3.12
N ALA A 9 -7.51 -7.50 -3.99
CA ALA A 9 -8.32 -7.67 -5.21
C ALA A 9 -9.78 -8.05 -4.92
N HIS A 10 -10.14 -8.25 -3.66
CA HIS A 10 -11.50 -8.48 -3.18
C HIS A 10 -11.90 -7.40 -2.18
N GLU A 11 -13.20 -7.10 -2.10
CA GLU A 11 -13.75 -6.09 -1.17
C GLU A 11 -13.75 -6.54 0.30
N GLY A 12 -13.65 -7.85 0.54
CA GLY A 12 -13.93 -8.44 1.84
C GLY A 12 -15.43 -8.51 2.12
N ASN A 13 -15.77 -8.96 3.34
CA ASN A 13 -17.17 -9.16 3.75
C ASN A 13 -17.72 -8.01 4.61
N ASP A 14 -16.87 -7.08 5.02
CA ASP A 14 -17.24 -5.92 5.81
C ASP A 14 -17.29 -4.68 4.89
N PRO A 15 -18.46 -4.04 4.72
CA PRO A 15 -18.60 -2.88 3.84
C PRO A 15 -17.78 -1.67 4.31
N SER A 16 -17.29 -1.66 5.55
CA SER A 16 -16.41 -0.60 6.04
C SER A 16 -15.08 -0.54 5.28
N TYR A 17 -14.60 -1.64 4.68
CA TYR A 17 -13.37 -1.62 3.87
C TYR A 17 -13.52 -0.80 2.60
N ARG A 18 -14.63 -0.96 1.87
CA ARG A 18 -14.93 -0.14 0.69
C ARG A 18 -14.99 1.34 1.06
N LYS A 19 -15.73 1.68 2.13
CA LYS A 19 -15.81 3.07 2.58
C LYS A 19 -14.43 3.64 2.94
N ALA A 20 -13.62 2.89 3.67
CA ALA A 20 -12.30 3.33 4.10
C ALA A 20 -11.31 3.46 2.93
N VAL A 21 -11.44 2.63 1.88
CA VAL A 21 -10.59 2.76 0.69
C VAL A 21 -10.99 3.95 -0.17
N GLU A 22 -12.29 4.27 -0.25
CA GLU A 22 -12.78 5.50 -0.87
C GLU A 22 -12.28 6.74 -0.11
N GLU A 23 -12.38 6.74 1.23
CA GLU A 23 -11.81 7.80 2.07
C GLU A 23 -10.30 7.97 1.85
N LEU A 24 -9.55 6.87 1.75
CA LEU A 24 -8.12 6.90 1.43
C LEU A 24 -7.86 7.48 0.04
N GLY A 25 -8.59 7.07 -1.00
CA GLY A 25 -8.43 7.59 -2.35
C GLY A 25 -8.73 9.10 -2.44
N ALA A 26 -9.82 9.54 -1.81
CA ALA A 26 -10.16 10.95 -1.73
C ALA A 26 -9.09 11.76 -0.98
N TRP A 27 -8.54 11.19 0.09
CA TRP A 27 -7.46 11.79 0.86
C TRP A 27 -6.15 11.92 0.06
N ILE A 28 -5.77 10.90 -0.72
CA ILE A 28 -4.59 10.94 -1.60
C ILE A 28 -4.74 12.12 -2.58
N ALA A 29 -5.85 12.18 -3.31
CA ALA A 29 -6.10 13.23 -4.29
C ALA A 29 -6.20 14.63 -3.65
N GLY A 30 -6.96 14.74 -2.56
CA GLY A 30 -7.21 16.01 -1.86
C GLY A 30 -5.96 16.65 -1.27
N ASN A 31 -4.92 15.86 -0.96
CA ASN A 31 -3.63 16.35 -0.49
C ASN A 31 -2.61 16.58 -1.62
N GLY A 32 -3.02 16.50 -2.89
CA GLY A 32 -2.13 16.68 -4.04
C GLY A 32 -1.11 15.54 -4.20
N ASN A 33 -1.41 14.35 -3.65
CA ASN A 33 -0.60 13.16 -3.82
C ASN A 33 -1.07 12.33 -5.02
N ARG A 34 -0.15 11.52 -5.54
CA ARG A 34 -0.41 10.55 -6.61
C ARG A 34 -0.52 9.16 -6.01
N LEU A 35 -1.46 8.35 -6.51
CA LEU A 35 -1.55 6.93 -6.18
C LEU A 35 -0.60 6.13 -7.07
N VAL A 36 0.19 5.25 -6.46
CA VAL A 36 0.88 4.14 -7.12
C VAL A 36 0.29 2.83 -6.61
N TYR A 37 -0.14 1.94 -7.50
CA TYR A 37 -0.72 0.66 -7.10
C TYR A 37 -0.51 -0.42 -8.17
N GLY A 38 -1.07 -1.59 -7.93
CA GLY A 38 -0.87 -2.79 -8.76
C GLY A 38 -1.60 -2.85 -10.10
N GLY A 39 -2.32 -1.81 -10.52
CA GLY A 39 -2.82 -1.68 -11.90
C GLY A 39 -4.12 -2.42 -12.27
N SER A 40 -4.70 -3.19 -11.33
CA SER A 40 -5.90 -4.02 -11.57
C SER A 40 -7.23 -3.26 -11.38
N ASP A 41 -8.21 -3.59 -12.22
CA ASP A 41 -9.60 -3.13 -12.21
C ASP A 41 -10.53 -4.05 -11.39
N GLU A 42 -10.01 -4.73 -10.35
CA GLU A 42 -10.78 -5.65 -9.52
C GLU A 42 -10.89 -5.20 -8.05
N GLY A 43 -12.03 -5.48 -7.42
CA GLY A 43 -12.25 -5.29 -5.98
C GLY A 43 -11.87 -3.89 -5.48
N LEU A 44 -11.13 -3.81 -4.36
CA LEU A 44 -10.73 -2.52 -3.77
C LEU A 44 -9.69 -1.79 -4.62
N MET A 45 -8.97 -2.51 -5.50
CA MET A 45 -7.98 -1.93 -6.40
C MET A 45 -8.65 -0.98 -7.42
N ALA A 46 -9.76 -1.40 -8.03
CA ALA A 46 -10.58 -0.52 -8.86
C ALA A 46 -11.09 0.68 -8.06
N VAL A 47 -11.65 0.42 -6.87
CA VAL A 47 -12.30 1.45 -6.05
C VAL A 47 -11.34 2.58 -5.68
N ILE A 48 -10.12 2.26 -5.24
CA ILE A 48 -9.16 3.31 -4.87
C ILE A 48 -8.71 4.11 -6.11
N ALA A 49 -8.46 3.44 -7.23
CA ALA A 49 -8.02 4.08 -8.47
C ALA A 49 -9.09 5.04 -8.99
N ASP A 50 -10.33 4.55 -9.12
CA ASP A 50 -11.47 5.36 -9.54
C ASP A 50 -11.72 6.53 -8.59
N THR A 51 -11.60 6.31 -7.27
CA THR A 51 -11.85 7.38 -6.30
C THR A 51 -10.79 8.48 -6.41
N VAL A 52 -9.52 8.14 -6.60
CA VAL A 52 -8.45 9.14 -6.80
C VAL A 52 -8.71 9.93 -8.08
N LEU A 53 -9.03 9.26 -9.19
CA LEU A 53 -9.32 9.90 -10.48
C LEU A 53 -10.56 10.82 -10.39
N ALA A 54 -11.63 10.36 -9.74
CA ALA A 54 -12.86 11.13 -9.56
C ALA A 54 -12.66 12.41 -8.74
N HIS A 55 -11.64 12.44 -7.86
CA HIS A 55 -11.25 13.62 -7.09
C HIS A 55 -10.16 14.45 -7.78
N GLY A 56 -9.85 14.18 -9.06
CA GLY A 56 -8.88 14.93 -9.85
C GLY A 56 -7.42 14.61 -9.53
N GLY A 57 -7.17 13.53 -8.79
CA GLY A 57 -5.83 13.03 -8.54
C GLY A 57 -5.28 12.22 -9.72
N GLU A 58 -4.01 11.85 -9.61
CA GLU A 58 -3.31 11.06 -10.62
C GLU A 58 -3.05 9.64 -10.11
N VAL A 59 -3.13 8.66 -11.01
CA VAL A 59 -2.92 7.24 -10.69
C VAL A 59 -1.93 6.60 -11.66
N THR A 60 -0.87 6.02 -11.13
CA THR A 60 0.07 5.16 -11.85
C THR A 60 -0.14 3.70 -11.43
N GLY A 61 -0.59 2.86 -12.36
CA GLY A 61 -0.71 1.42 -12.17
C GLY A 61 0.50 0.68 -12.73
N ILE A 62 1.05 -0.24 -11.96
CA ILE A 62 2.10 -1.17 -12.43
C ILE A 62 1.49 -2.57 -12.48
N GLU A 63 1.33 -3.12 -13.68
CA GLU A 63 0.69 -4.42 -13.88
C GLU A 63 1.63 -5.42 -14.53
N ALA A 64 1.60 -6.68 -14.08
CA ALA A 64 2.42 -7.73 -14.69
C ALA A 64 1.73 -8.26 -15.95
N GLN A 65 2.52 -8.63 -16.98
CA GLN A 65 2.00 -9.07 -18.27
C GLN A 65 0.98 -10.20 -18.13
N MET A 66 1.21 -11.18 -17.26
CA MET A 66 0.28 -12.29 -17.07
C MET A 66 -1.10 -11.88 -16.52
N PHE A 67 -1.20 -10.77 -15.79
CA PHE A 67 -2.47 -10.24 -15.30
C PHE A 67 -3.13 -9.40 -16.40
N ALA A 68 -2.36 -8.59 -17.12
CA ALA A 68 -2.86 -7.89 -18.30
C ALA A 68 -3.45 -8.85 -19.35
N ASP A 69 -2.81 -10.01 -19.56
CA ASP A 69 -3.29 -11.07 -20.46
C ASP A 69 -4.60 -11.73 -19.98
N GLN A 70 -4.91 -11.64 -18.69
CA GLN A 70 -6.18 -12.09 -18.10
C GLN A 70 -7.28 -11.03 -18.22
N GLY A 71 -6.96 -9.83 -18.72
CA GLY A 71 -7.92 -8.75 -18.95
C GLY A 71 -8.30 -7.96 -17.70
N VAL A 72 -7.51 -8.05 -16.62
CA VAL A 72 -7.81 -7.35 -15.35
C VAL A 72 -7.19 -5.96 -15.25
N ALA A 73 -6.46 -5.49 -16.27
CA ALA A 73 -5.75 -4.22 -16.22
C ALA A 73 -6.70 -3.01 -16.39
N HIS A 74 -6.59 -2.03 -15.50
CA HIS A 74 -7.43 -0.84 -15.48
C HIS A 74 -7.06 0.14 -16.61
N GLN A 75 -7.98 0.34 -17.57
CA GLN A 75 -7.70 1.15 -18.77
C GLN A 75 -7.86 2.66 -18.58
N GLY A 76 -8.54 3.09 -17.52
CA GLY A 76 -8.81 4.51 -17.23
C GLY A 76 -7.73 5.26 -16.44
N LEU A 77 -6.56 4.66 -16.20
CA LEU A 77 -5.54 5.25 -15.34
C LEU A 77 -4.82 6.44 -16.02
N THR A 78 -4.24 7.33 -15.20
CA THR A 78 -3.35 8.39 -15.71
C THR A 78 -2.13 7.79 -16.41
N GLU A 79 -1.59 6.72 -15.84
CA GLU A 79 -0.50 5.94 -16.41
C GLU A 79 -0.69 4.46 -16.04
N LEU A 80 -0.51 3.58 -17.01
CA LEU A 80 -0.44 2.14 -16.82
C LEU A 80 0.86 1.62 -17.41
N VAL A 81 1.70 1.02 -16.57
CA VAL A 81 2.98 0.41 -16.97
C VAL A 81 2.83 -1.10 -16.89
N ILE A 82 2.93 -1.76 -18.05
CA ILE A 82 2.98 -3.22 -18.12
C ILE A 82 4.43 -3.68 -18.02
N VAL A 83 4.71 -4.59 -17.10
CA VAL A 83 6.03 -5.17 -16.87
C VAL A 83 6.04 -6.69 -17.09
N PRO A 84 7.20 -7.30 -17.41
CA PRO A 84 7.30 -8.73 -17.69
C PRO A 84 6.76 -9.68 -16.61
N ASP A 85 7.01 -9.39 -15.32
CA ASP A 85 6.68 -10.31 -14.23
C ASP A 85 6.37 -9.62 -12.89
N ILE A 86 5.94 -10.39 -11.88
CA ILE A 86 5.56 -9.86 -10.56
C ILE A 86 6.76 -9.23 -9.83
N THR A 87 7.97 -9.74 -10.06
CA THR A 87 9.18 -9.23 -9.38
C THR A 87 9.49 -7.82 -9.88
N GLU A 88 9.45 -7.61 -11.19
CA GLU A 88 9.60 -6.28 -11.78
C GLU A 88 8.44 -5.36 -11.37
N ARG A 89 7.22 -5.90 -11.27
CA ARG A 89 6.04 -5.15 -10.78
C ARG A 89 6.27 -4.58 -9.39
N ARG A 90 6.63 -5.43 -8.42
CA ARG A 90 6.91 -4.97 -7.04
C ARG A 90 8.10 -4.03 -6.99
N THR A 91 9.17 -4.35 -7.71
CA THR A 91 10.36 -3.50 -7.79
C THR A 91 9.99 -2.08 -8.25
N ARG A 92 9.19 -1.96 -9.32
CA ARG A 92 8.74 -0.65 -9.80
C ARG A 92 7.81 0.07 -8.85
N MET A 93 6.88 -0.62 -8.21
CA MET A 93 6.02 0.00 -7.18
C MET A 93 6.83 0.54 -6.00
N ILE A 94 7.92 -0.15 -5.62
CA ILE A 94 8.84 0.29 -4.55
C ILE A 94 9.67 1.48 -5.00
N GLU A 95 10.24 1.44 -6.21
CA GLU A 95 11.06 2.55 -6.73
C GLU A 95 10.28 3.86 -6.90
N LEU A 96 8.99 3.79 -7.18
CA LEU A 96 8.13 4.96 -7.33
C LEU A 96 7.61 5.51 -6.00
N GLY A 97 7.62 4.74 -4.92
CA GLY A 97 6.93 5.08 -3.67
C GLY A 97 7.73 6.01 -2.76
N ASP A 98 7.07 7.08 -2.30
CA ASP A 98 7.57 7.95 -1.21
C ASP A 98 7.03 7.51 0.15
N VAL A 99 5.87 6.84 0.17
CA VAL A 99 5.18 6.27 1.34
C VAL A 99 4.51 4.97 0.92
N PHE A 100 4.60 3.94 1.75
CA PHE A 100 3.96 2.65 1.51
C PHE A 100 2.82 2.44 2.49
N ILE A 101 1.63 2.15 1.96
CA ILE A 101 0.45 1.83 2.78
C ILE A 101 -0.01 0.43 2.45
N ALA A 102 -0.06 -0.44 3.47
CA ALA A 102 -0.75 -1.71 3.39
C ALA A 102 -2.17 -1.55 3.90
N PHE A 103 -3.12 -1.52 2.98
CA PHE A 103 -4.55 -1.59 3.25
C PHE A 103 -4.95 -3.06 3.46
N PRO A 104 -6.01 -3.37 4.24
CA PRO A 104 -6.50 -4.73 4.39
C PRO A 104 -6.60 -5.51 3.06
N GLY A 105 -6.08 -6.74 3.08
CA GLY A 105 -5.92 -7.54 1.88
C GLY A 105 -5.49 -8.97 2.16
N GLY A 106 -5.34 -9.75 1.08
CA GLY A 106 -5.01 -11.17 1.15
C GLY A 106 -3.52 -11.46 1.15
N THR A 107 -3.16 -12.65 0.68
CA THR A 107 -1.76 -13.11 0.60
C THR A 107 -0.92 -12.29 -0.38
N GLY A 108 -1.50 -11.75 -1.45
CA GLY A 108 -0.80 -10.85 -2.37
C GLY A 108 -0.34 -9.57 -1.67
N THR A 109 -1.26 -8.91 -0.97
CA THR A 109 -0.94 -7.74 -0.15
C THR A 109 0.11 -8.04 0.92
N LEU A 110 0.00 -9.21 1.58
CA LEU A 110 0.99 -9.64 2.57
C LEU A 110 2.37 -9.84 1.94
N GLU A 111 2.46 -10.42 0.75
CA GLU A 111 3.70 -10.63 0.03
C GLU A 111 4.38 -9.29 -0.31
N GLU A 112 3.61 -8.37 -0.89
CA GLU A 112 4.08 -7.04 -1.29
C GLU A 112 4.58 -6.21 -0.09
N VAL A 113 3.78 -6.12 0.99
CA VAL A 113 4.20 -5.35 2.18
C VAL A 113 5.36 -6.00 2.92
N SER A 114 5.47 -7.33 2.91
CA SER A 114 6.59 -8.03 3.56
C SER A 114 7.91 -7.71 2.87
N GLU A 115 7.92 -7.50 1.55
CA GLU A 115 9.11 -7.06 0.83
C GLU A 115 9.55 -5.65 1.26
N VAL A 116 8.61 -4.71 1.40
CA VAL A 116 8.89 -3.36 1.91
C VAL A 116 9.44 -3.41 3.33
N VAL A 117 8.79 -4.16 4.23
CA VAL A 117 9.25 -4.38 5.61
C VAL A 117 10.67 -4.94 5.64
N SER A 118 10.96 -5.94 4.80
CA SER A 118 12.30 -6.53 4.68
C SER A 118 13.34 -5.50 4.23
N LYS A 119 13.04 -4.70 3.19
CA LYS A 119 13.95 -3.66 2.70
C LYS A 119 14.23 -2.59 3.75
N ILE A 120 13.22 -2.17 4.52
CA ILE A 120 13.40 -1.25 5.67
C ILE A 120 14.33 -1.88 6.70
N CYS A 121 14.07 -3.13 7.10
CA CYS A 121 14.88 -3.83 8.10
C CYS A 121 16.34 -4.07 7.67
N LEU A 122 16.61 -4.05 6.37
CA LEU A 122 17.93 -4.19 5.76
C LEU A 122 18.59 -2.85 5.42
N ASN A 123 17.98 -1.70 5.80
CA ASN A 123 18.41 -0.35 5.46
C ASN A 123 18.55 -0.12 3.94
N GLN A 124 17.72 -0.79 3.13
CA GLN A 124 17.65 -0.62 1.68
C GLN A 124 16.54 0.35 1.24
N LEU A 125 15.66 0.72 2.17
CA LEU A 125 14.54 1.63 1.96
C LEU A 125 14.36 2.45 3.24
N SER A 126 14.23 3.76 3.09
CA SER A 126 14.07 4.68 4.23
C SER A 126 12.65 5.20 4.39
N GLN A 127 11.83 5.12 3.34
CA GLN A 127 10.44 5.58 3.31
C GLN A 127 9.56 4.84 4.33
N PRO A 128 8.51 5.49 4.88
CA PRO A 128 7.66 4.88 5.89
C PRO A 128 6.76 3.81 5.26
N CYS A 129 6.64 2.68 5.96
CA CYS A 129 5.68 1.62 5.67
C CYS A 129 4.60 1.61 6.75
N ILE A 130 3.35 1.83 6.34
CA ILE A 130 2.22 2.04 7.23
C ILE A 130 1.20 0.93 6.99
N PHE A 131 0.97 0.10 8.00
CA PHE A 131 -0.16 -0.80 8.05
C PHE A 131 -1.40 -0.01 8.44
N TYR A 132 -2.37 0.11 7.53
CA TYR A 132 -3.65 0.75 7.82
C TYR A 132 -4.54 -0.23 8.61
N ASN A 133 -4.45 -0.14 9.94
CA ASN A 133 -5.02 -1.07 10.92
C ASN A 133 -6.52 -0.84 11.15
N LEU A 134 -7.31 -0.90 10.08
CA LEU A 134 -8.76 -0.73 10.14
C LEU A 134 -9.39 -1.82 11.02
N ASN A 135 -10.09 -1.38 12.07
CA ASN A 135 -10.78 -2.26 13.03
C ASN A 135 -9.89 -3.38 13.59
N GLY A 136 -8.58 -3.15 13.73
CA GLY A 136 -7.63 -4.12 14.27
C GLY A 136 -7.19 -5.23 13.29
N PHE A 137 -7.43 -5.07 11.97
CA PHE A 137 -7.06 -6.06 10.95
C PHE A 137 -5.58 -6.54 11.04
N TYR A 138 -4.68 -5.65 11.44
CA TYR A 138 -3.25 -5.89 11.58
C TYR A 138 -2.76 -6.01 13.03
N ASP A 139 -3.64 -6.18 14.02
CA ASP A 139 -3.24 -6.35 15.42
C ASP A 139 -2.32 -7.58 15.61
N ASP A 140 -2.64 -8.69 14.94
CA ASP A 140 -1.81 -9.89 14.99
C ASP A 140 -0.45 -9.68 14.31
N MET A 141 -0.40 -8.91 13.22
CA MET A 141 0.86 -8.55 12.57
C MET A 141 1.73 -7.70 13.49
N LYS A 142 1.15 -6.69 14.13
CA LYS A 142 1.84 -5.86 15.13
C LYS A 142 2.38 -6.70 16.28
N ALA A 143 1.57 -7.61 16.82
CA ALA A 143 1.98 -8.51 17.88
C ALA A 143 3.10 -9.47 17.44
N PHE A 144 3.07 -9.94 16.18
CA PHE A 144 4.09 -10.81 15.62
C PHE A 144 5.44 -10.09 15.45
N LEU A 145 5.45 -8.88 14.89
CA LEU A 145 6.66 -8.06 14.78
C LEU A 145 7.27 -7.74 16.15
N GLN A 146 6.43 -7.40 17.13
CA GLN A 146 6.87 -7.19 18.52
C GLN A 146 7.46 -8.47 19.13
N ARG A 147 6.87 -9.64 18.84
CA ARG A 147 7.40 -10.92 19.31
C ARG A 147 8.80 -11.16 18.78
N MET A 148 9.07 -10.86 17.50
CA MET A 148 10.41 -11.00 16.91
C MET A 148 11.46 -10.20 17.69
N ILE A 149 11.11 -9.00 18.15
CA ILE A 149 11.98 -8.20 19.03
C ILE A 149 12.16 -8.89 20.38
N ASN A 150 11.06 -9.26 21.03
CA ASN A 150 11.08 -9.82 22.39
C ASN A 150 11.89 -11.12 22.49
N VAL A 151 11.89 -11.95 21.44
CA VAL A 151 12.63 -13.21 21.40
C VAL A 151 13.99 -13.11 20.69
N GLY A 152 14.44 -11.90 20.33
CA GLY A 152 15.81 -11.64 19.85
C GLY A 152 16.05 -11.91 18.36
N PHE A 153 15.01 -12.03 17.53
CA PHE A 153 15.15 -12.12 16.07
C PHE A 153 15.19 -10.75 15.37
N SER A 154 14.85 -9.68 16.08
CA SER A 154 14.84 -8.31 15.55
C SER A 154 15.13 -7.29 16.65
N THR A 155 15.20 -6.01 16.30
CA THR A 155 15.35 -4.90 17.25
C THR A 155 14.42 -3.75 16.85
N SER A 156 14.14 -2.86 17.80
CA SER A 156 13.32 -1.66 17.53
C SER A 156 13.95 -0.76 16.47
N GLU A 157 15.27 -0.67 16.43
CA GLU A 157 16.00 0.10 15.43
C GLU A 157 15.85 -0.51 14.03
N ARG A 158 15.89 -1.84 13.92
CA ARG A 158 15.66 -2.52 12.62
C ARG A 158 14.24 -2.38 12.12
N GLN A 159 13.26 -2.34 13.01
CA GLN A 159 11.85 -2.16 12.63
C GLN A 159 11.46 -0.67 12.55
N HIS A 160 12.40 0.26 12.72
CA HIS A 160 12.14 1.68 12.58
C HIS A 160 11.71 1.99 11.14
N GLY A 161 10.63 2.77 10.98
CA GLY A 161 10.00 3.02 9.68
C GLY A 161 8.78 2.15 9.39
N ILE A 162 8.48 1.17 10.26
CA ILE A 162 7.24 0.37 10.20
C ILE A 162 6.24 0.93 11.21
N TYR A 163 5.07 1.32 10.73
CA TYR A 163 4.03 1.98 11.54
C TYR A 163 2.68 1.27 11.39
N PHE A 164 1.82 1.48 12.37
CA PHE A 164 0.43 1.05 12.35
C PHE A 164 -0.44 2.27 12.62
N ALA A 165 -1.38 2.55 11.73
CA ALA A 165 -2.28 3.70 11.83
C ALA A 165 -3.72 3.23 11.75
N SER A 166 -4.60 3.76 12.60
CA SER A 166 -6.00 3.35 12.68
C SER A 166 -6.94 4.23 11.86
N ASN A 167 -6.44 5.38 11.38
CA ASN A 167 -7.20 6.39 10.63
C ASN A 167 -6.23 7.27 9.81
N LEU A 168 -6.79 8.06 8.89
CA LEU A 168 -6.03 8.96 8.01
C LEU A 168 -5.24 10.05 8.77
N THR A 169 -5.74 10.53 9.91
CA THR A 169 -5.03 11.54 10.72
C THR A 169 -3.73 10.98 11.31
N GLU A 170 -3.73 9.72 11.74
CA GLU A 170 -2.51 9.04 12.17
C GLU A 170 -1.54 8.83 11.00
N ILE A 171 -2.05 8.49 9.80
CA ILE A 171 -1.25 8.38 8.58
C ILE A 171 -0.57 9.71 8.25
N GLU A 172 -1.33 10.81 8.23
CA GLU A 172 -0.79 12.17 8.03
C GLU A 172 0.31 12.51 9.04
N HIS A 173 0.07 12.22 10.32
CA HIS A 173 1.03 12.49 11.38
C HIS A 173 2.33 11.69 11.19
N ILE A 174 2.23 10.41 10.84
CA ILE A 174 3.40 9.57 10.55
C ILE A 174 4.19 10.13 9.37
N ILE A 175 3.52 10.50 8.28
CA ILE A 175 4.18 11.05 7.10
C ILE A 175 4.90 12.37 7.44
N ALA A 176 4.23 13.26 8.17
CA ALA A 176 4.81 14.55 8.55
C ALA A 176 6.00 14.43 9.51
N THR A 177 5.98 13.45 10.42
CA THR A 177 7.04 13.26 11.42
C THR A 177 8.20 12.42 10.93
N HIS A 178 7.97 11.53 9.96
CA HIS A 178 9.01 10.70 9.37
C HIS A 178 9.93 11.48 8.41
N GLN A 179 9.43 12.57 7.83
CA GLN A 179 10.23 13.47 6.97
C GLN A 179 11.09 14.48 7.75
N ALA A 180 10.95 14.55 9.08
CA ALA A 180 11.65 15.49 9.96
C ALA A 180 12.96 14.90 10.52
#